data_AF-A0A968SX39-F1
#
_entry.id   AF-A0A968SX39-F1
#
_cell.length_a   1.000
_cell.length_b   1.000
_cell.length_c   1.000
_cell.angle_alpha   90.00
_cell.angle_beta   90.00
_cell.angle_gamma   90.00
#
_symmetry.space_group_name_H-M   'P 1'
#
loop_
_entity.id
_entity.type
_entity.pdbx_description
1 polymer ?
#
loop_
_entity_poly.entity_id
_entity_poly.type
_entity_poly.pdbx_seq_one_letter_code
_entity_poly.pdbx_strand_id
1 'polypeptide(L)'
;SVNRGERGERGERLDRSERGERGPRMRERNGNGVSNGQHSSISSPQAVPTQRIFPFGVSRNRLENAIERLRVPAVIVRDMKDATLVMTLKNYYRQSASRLRQAEEHGVPVYVLRNNTITQMERQLANVFHLRDYIEQPEEEPATVTGTVEEAMLEVETAIEQVMNGETSAVELAPRSSYIRRLQHQMADRYNLRSESRGDDPHRRVKIYRQ
;
A
#
# COMPACT_ATOMS: atom_id res chain seq x y z
N SER A 1 -48.62 41.15 -11.00
CA SER A 1 -49.49 40.07 -11.52
C SER A 1 -49.53 38.94 -10.51
N VAL A 2 -50.58 38.92 -9.68
CA VAL A 2 -51.74 38.00 -9.73
C VAL A 2 -51.36 36.53 -9.59
N ASN A 3 -51.70 35.85 -8.47
CA ASN A 3 -53.03 35.28 -8.14
C ASN A 3 -53.28 34.04 -9.02
N ARG A 4 -53.89 32.92 -8.62
CA ARG A 4 -54.85 32.59 -7.57
C ARG A 4 -55.01 31.07 -7.66
N GLY A 5 -55.30 30.40 -6.56
CA GLY A 5 -55.67 28.99 -6.59
C GLY A 5 -56.17 28.49 -5.25
N GLU A 6 -57.18 29.19 -4.73
CA GLU A 6 -57.88 28.86 -3.48
C GLU A 6 -58.84 27.67 -3.67
N ARG A 7 -59.03 26.92 -2.56
CA ARG A 7 -60.28 26.39 -1.99
C ARG A 7 -60.35 24.87 -1.81
N GLY A 8 -60.68 24.52 -0.56
CA GLY A 8 -61.11 23.21 -0.10
C GLY A 8 -61.20 23.25 1.42
N GLU A 9 -62.42 23.41 1.93
CA GLU A 9 -62.77 23.91 3.26
C GLU A 9 -62.66 22.88 4.40
N ARG A 10 -62.67 23.44 5.61
CA ARG A 10 -62.56 22.82 6.94
C ARG A 10 -63.64 21.77 7.20
N GLY A 11 -63.24 20.68 7.85
CA GLY A 11 -64.12 19.83 8.65
C GLY A 11 -63.63 19.84 10.10
N GLU A 12 -64.40 20.50 10.96
CA GLU A 12 -64.22 20.56 12.41
C GLU A 12 -64.38 19.17 13.04
N ARG A 13 -63.55 18.82 14.03
CA ARG A 13 -63.98 17.93 15.14
C ARG A 13 -63.34 18.37 16.46
N LEU A 14 -64.22 18.88 17.31
CA LEU A 14 -64.03 19.19 18.72
C LEU A 14 -64.10 17.91 19.58
N ASP A 15 -63.55 18.10 20.77
CA ASP A 15 -63.95 17.53 22.05
C ASP A 15 -63.49 16.12 22.47
N ARG A 16 -62.43 16.21 23.26
CA ARG A 16 -62.11 15.41 24.43
C ARG A 16 -63.22 15.49 25.48
N SER A 17 -63.75 14.35 25.89
CA SER A 17 -64.18 14.10 27.28
C SER A 17 -64.40 12.59 27.44
N GLU A 18 -63.48 11.88 28.10
CA GLU A 18 -63.43 11.61 29.54
C GLU A 18 -64.46 10.57 30.03
N ARG A 19 -64.01 9.81 31.04
CA ARG A 19 -64.69 8.77 31.84
C ARG A 19 -64.51 7.35 31.29
N GLY A 20 -64.08 6.37 32.07
CA GLY A 20 -63.82 6.32 33.50
C GLY A 20 -63.69 4.85 33.95
N GLU A 21 -63.23 4.69 35.19
CA GLU A 21 -63.53 3.56 36.10
C GLU A 21 -62.82 2.22 35.82
N ARG A 22 -61.84 1.85 36.65
CA ARG A 22 -61.93 1.07 37.92
C ARG A 22 -62.35 -0.39 37.73
N GLY A 23 -61.49 -1.33 38.14
CA GLY A 23 -61.93 -2.67 38.55
C GLY A 23 -60.96 -3.83 38.25
N PRO A 24 -60.50 -4.62 39.25
CA PRO A 24 -59.38 -5.57 39.12
C PRO A 24 -59.83 -7.02 38.85
N ARG A 25 -58.94 -7.89 38.32
CA ARG A 25 -58.89 -9.35 38.61
C ARG A 25 -57.70 -10.10 37.98
N MET A 26 -57.25 -11.11 38.72
CA MET A 26 -56.14 -12.05 38.49
C MET A 26 -56.33 -13.01 37.30
N ARG A 27 -55.19 -13.52 36.78
CA ARG A 27 -54.83 -14.87 36.23
C ARG A 27 -55.83 -15.60 35.30
N GLU A 28 -55.48 -16.30 34.21
CA GLU A 28 -54.26 -17.02 33.82
C GLU A 28 -54.33 -17.39 32.31
N ARG A 29 -53.16 -17.39 31.65
CA ARG A 29 -52.66 -18.38 30.65
C ARG A 29 -53.13 -18.41 29.17
N ASN A 30 -52.08 -18.29 28.33
CA ASN A 30 -51.82 -18.82 26.97
C ASN A 30 -52.22 -18.03 25.71
N GLY A 31 -51.19 -17.67 24.91
CA GLY A 31 -51.31 -17.56 23.45
C GLY A 31 -50.43 -16.50 22.76
N ASN A 32 -49.15 -16.84 22.51
CA ASN A 32 -48.34 -16.47 21.35
C ASN A 32 -48.14 -14.97 20.94
N GLY A 33 -46.87 -14.54 20.86
CA GLY A 33 -46.45 -13.62 19.80
C GLY A 33 -45.59 -12.43 20.20
N VAL A 34 -44.35 -12.45 19.69
CA VAL A 34 -43.58 -11.29 19.22
C VAL A 34 -42.81 -10.47 20.28
N SER A 35 -41.62 -10.99 20.59
CA SER A 35 -40.33 -10.30 20.51
C SER A 35 -40.33 -8.78 20.29
N ASN A 36 -39.84 -8.03 21.29
CA ASN A 36 -38.79 -7.03 21.06
C ASN A 36 -38.11 -6.65 22.38
N GLY A 37 -37.34 -7.61 22.91
CA GLY A 37 -36.26 -7.29 23.82
C GLY A 37 -35.20 -6.51 23.04
N GLN A 38 -34.90 -5.32 23.53
CA GLN A 38 -33.77 -4.50 23.13
C GLN A 38 -32.48 -5.35 23.19
N HIS A 39 -32.10 -5.93 22.07
CA HIS A 39 -30.75 -6.39 21.83
C HIS A 39 -30.02 -5.21 21.21
N SER A 40 -29.19 -4.59 22.06
CA SER A 40 -27.85 -4.13 21.75
C SER A 40 -27.55 -4.18 20.26
N SER A 41 -27.50 -3.01 19.63
CA SER A 41 -26.96 -2.82 18.29
C SER A 41 -25.63 -3.54 18.20
N ILE A 42 -25.65 -4.74 17.61
CA ILE A 42 -24.47 -5.49 17.27
C ILE A 42 -23.75 -4.59 16.26
N SER A 43 -22.62 -4.07 16.70
CA SER A 43 -21.64 -3.39 15.86
C SER A 43 -21.46 -4.19 14.58
N SER A 44 -22.00 -3.69 13.47
CA SER A 44 -21.67 -4.15 12.14
C SER A 44 -20.14 -4.14 12.02
N PRO A 45 -19.50 -5.23 11.51
CA PRO A 45 -18.06 -5.23 11.31
C PRO A 45 -17.73 -4.03 10.43
N GLN A 46 -16.80 -3.18 10.89
CA GLN A 46 -16.41 -1.99 10.15
C GLN A 46 -16.00 -2.41 8.74
N ALA A 47 -16.85 -2.09 7.76
CA ALA A 47 -16.53 -2.31 6.37
C ALA A 47 -15.33 -1.41 6.05
N VAL A 48 -14.19 -2.03 5.75
CA VAL A 48 -12.99 -1.31 5.36
C VAL A 48 -13.37 -0.42 4.16
N PRO A 49 -13.20 0.91 4.23
CA PRO A 49 -13.66 1.80 3.17
C PRO A 49 -12.95 1.47 1.86
N THR A 50 -13.71 1.40 0.77
CA THR A 50 -13.14 1.11 -0.55
C THR A 50 -12.18 2.22 -0.97
N GLN A 51 -10.91 1.86 -1.16
CA GLN A 51 -9.88 2.80 -1.54
C GLN A 51 -9.94 3.10 -3.04
N ARG A 52 -10.03 4.38 -3.42
CA ARG A 52 -10.01 4.85 -4.82
C ARG A 52 -8.59 5.26 -5.18
N ILE A 53 -7.95 4.50 -6.06
CA ILE A 53 -6.52 4.60 -6.37
C ILE A 53 -6.33 5.26 -7.72
N PHE A 54 -5.62 6.38 -7.76
CA PHE A 54 -5.18 7.00 -9.01
C PHE A 54 -3.74 6.56 -9.34
N PRO A 55 -3.52 5.80 -10.42
CA PRO A 55 -2.19 5.39 -10.84
C PRO A 55 -1.52 6.51 -11.65
N PHE A 56 -0.36 6.98 -11.19
CA PHE A 56 0.44 7.99 -11.88
C PHE A 56 1.81 7.42 -12.28
N GLY A 57 1.98 7.10 -13.57
CA GLY A 57 3.24 6.52 -14.06
C GLY A 57 3.49 5.07 -13.63
N VAL A 58 2.49 4.40 -13.06
CA VAL A 58 2.49 2.97 -12.73
C VAL A 58 1.60 2.19 -13.70
N SER A 59 1.87 0.89 -13.89
CA SER A 59 1.06 0.06 -14.79
C SER A 59 -0.30 -0.23 -14.17
N ARG A 60 -1.37 0.21 -14.83
CA ARG A 60 -2.75 -0.05 -14.41
C ARG A 60 -3.05 -1.55 -14.31
N ASN A 61 -2.69 -2.32 -15.33
CA ASN A 61 -2.92 -3.77 -15.34
C ASN A 61 -2.21 -4.47 -14.16
N ARG A 62 -0.98 -4.04 -13.82
CA ARG A 62 -0.25 -4.61 -12.68
C ARG A 62 -0.92 -4.26 -11.35
N LEU A 63 -1.46 -3.05 -11.25
CA LEU A 63 -2.20 -2.61 -10.07
C LEU A 63 -3.53 -3.36 -9.93
N GLU A 64 -4.26 -3.60 -11.03
CA GLU A 64 -5.48 -4.42 -11.03
C GLU A 64 -5.17 -5.85 -10.55
N ASN A 65 -4.13 -6.48 -11.10
CA ASN A 65 -3.68 -7.80 -10.65
C ASN A 65 -3.32 -7.83 -9.15
N ALA A 66 -2.63 -6.79 -8.65
CA ALA A 66 -2.27 -6.70 -7.22
C ALA A 66 -3.51 -6.60 -6.32
N ILE A 67 -4.51 -5.81 -6.72
CA ILE A 67 -5.79 -5.67 -6.01
C ILE A 67 -6.54 -7.01 -5.98
N GLU A 68 -6.63 -7.69 -7.13
CA GLU A 68 -7.31 -8.98 -7.26
C GLU A 68 -6.66 -10.08 -6.40
N ARG A 69 -5.33 -10.14 -6.39
CA ARG A 69 -4.58 -11.13 -5.60
C ARG A 69 -4.72 -10.94 -4.10
N LEU A 70 -4.67 -9.69 -3.64
CA LEU A 70 -4.86 -9.36 -2.23
C LEU A 70 -6.33 -9.38 -1.78
N ARG A 71 -7.26 -9.38 -2.74
CA ARG A 71 -8.71 -9.30 -2.50
C ARG A 71 -9.09 -8.11 -1.60
N VAL A 72 -8.38 -7.00 -1.78
CA VAL A 72 -8.63 -5.76 -1.02
C VAL A 72 -9.76 -4.94 -1.64
N PRO A 73 -10.54 -4.19 -0.85
CA PRO A 73 -11.56 -3.30 -1.37
C PRO A 73 -10.90 -2.05 -1.97
N ALA A 74 -10.36 -2.16 -3.18
CA ALA A 74 -9.73 -1.07 -3.91
C ALA A 74 -10.26 -0.99 -5.34
N VAL A 75 -10.40 0.23 -5.86
CA VAL A 75 -10.82 0.50 -7.25
C VAL A 75 -9.88 1.50 -7.88
N ILE A 76 -9.60 1.32 -9.17
CA ILE A 76 -8.74 2.24 -9.92
C ILE A 76 -9.60 3.33 -10.55
N VAL A 77 -9.27 4.58 -10.26
CA VAL A 77 -9.93 5.77 -10.84
C VAL A 77 -9.06 6.41 -11.92
N ARG A 78 -9.71 7.06 -12.88
CA ARG A 78 -9.03 7.77 -13.99
C ARG A 78 -8.69 9.21 -13.65
N ASP A 79 -9.41 9.78 -12.70
CA ASP A 79 -9.27 11.17 -12.30
C ASP A 79 -8.72 11.26 -10.88
N MET A 80 -7.67 12.08 -10.72
CA MET A 80 -7.03 12.29 -9.42
C MET A 80 -7.97 12.92 -8.39
N LYS A 81 -9.00 13.65 -8.84
CA LYS A 81 -10.01 14.31 -7.98
C LYS A 81 -10.90 13.31 -7.25
N ASP A 82 -11.16 12.16 -7.88
CA ASP A 82 -11.98 11.10 -7.31
C ASP A 82 -11.15 10.13 -6.46
N ALA A 83 -9.83 10.31 -6.40
CA ALA A 83 -8.91 9.43 -5.72
C ALA A 83 -8.87 9.72 -4.22
N THR A 84 -8.86 8.66 -3.41
CA THR A 84 -8.53 8.73 -1.98
C THR A 84 -7.05 8.43 -1.73
N LEU A 85 -6.33 8.03 -2.77
CA LEU A 85 -4.92 7.63 -2.76
C LEU A 85 -4.34 7.81 -4.17
N VAL A 86 -3.12 8.34 -4.26
CA VAL A 86 -2.33 8.32 -5.49
C VAL A 86 -1.17 7.34 -5.35
N MET A 87 -0.96 6.50 -6.36
CA MET A 87 0.20 5.61 -6.43
C MET A 87 1.09 6.02 -7.60
N THR A 88 2.37 6.29 -7.34
CA THR A 88 3.31 6.81 -8.33
C THR A 88 4.68 6.14 -8.23
N LEU A 89 5.53 6.25 -9.26
CA LEU A 89 6.94 5.83 -9.17
C LEU A 89 7.83 7.01 -8.77
N LYS A 90 9.01 6.70 -8.19
CA LYS A 90 10.00 7.68 -7.73
C LYS A 90 10.48 8.67 -8.81
N ASN A 91 10.61 8.22 -10.06
CA ASN A 91 10.98 9.08 -11.19
C ASN A 91 9.88 10.10 -11.51
N TYR A 92 8.63 9.65 -11.55
CA TYR A 92 7.46 10.47 -11.83
C TYR A 92 7.13 11.43 -10.68
N TYR A 93 7.37 11.03 -9.43
CA TYR A 93 7.27 11.91 -8.26
C TYR A 93 8.18 13.13 -8.37
N ARG A 94 9.43 12.95 -8.83
CA ARG A 94 10.40 14.05 -9.00
C ARG A 94 10.05 14.98 -10.16
N GLN A 95 9.60 14.42 -11.28
CA GLN A 95 9.31 15.18 -12.51
C GLN A 95 7.98 15.93 -12.43
N SER A 96 6.97 15.35 -11.76
CA SER A 96 5.61 15.91 -11.66
C SER A 96 5.26 16.32 -10.23
N ALA A 97 6.27 16.78 -9.48
CA ALA A 97 6.15 17.14 -8.07
C ALA A 97 5.04 18.18 -7.81
N SER A 98 4.79 19.11 -8.73
CA SER A 98 3.75 20.14 -8.55
C SER A 98 2.33 19.56 -8.49
N ARG A 99 1.97 18.60 -9.35
CA ARG A 99 0.63 17.99 -9.35
C ARG A 99 0.43 17.03 -8.18
N LEU A 100 1.48 16.33 -7.79
CA LEU A 100 1.45 15.39 -6.67
C LEU A 100 1.45 16.12 -5.33
N ARG A 101 2.20 17.22 -5.18
CA ARG A 101 2.12 18.10 -4.00
C ARG A 101 0.74 18.71 -3.85
N GLN A 102 0.09 19.12 -4.94
CA GLN A 102 -1.30 19.58 -4.87
C GLN A 102 -2.21 18.48 -4.33
N ALA A 103 -2.05 17.22 -4.76
CA ALA A 103 -2.83 16.11 -4.20
C ALA A 103 -2.57 15.95 -2.68
N GLU A 104 -1.31 16.04 -2.24
CA GLU A 104 -0.95 16.00 -0.82
C GLU A 104 -1.54 17.17 -0.01
N GLU A 105 -1.52 18.40 -0.56
CA GLU A 105 -2.12 19.59 0.04
C GLU A 105 -3.64 19.46 0.21
N HIS A 106 -4.30 18.69 -0.66
CA HIS A 106 -5.73 18.38 -0.56
C HIS A 106 -6.00 17.15 0.32
N GLY A 107 -5.00 16.64 1.04
CA GLY A 107 -5.12 15.51 1.96
C GLY A 107 -5.17 14.14 1.28
N VAL A 108 -4.83 14.05 -0.01
CA VAL A 108 -4.74 12.77 -0.73
C VAL A 108 -3.32 12.22 -0.59
N PRO A 109 -3.11 11.11 0.14
CA PRO A 109 -1.78 10.57 0.33
C PRO A 109 -1.19 10.04 -0.99
N VAL A 110 0.09 10.32 -1.21
CA VAL A 110 0.85 9.88 -2.39
C VAL A 110 1.84 8.79 -1.98
N TYR A 111 1.65 7.59 -2.52
CA TYR A 111 2.50 6.44 -2.24
C TYR A 111 3.47 6.25 -3.41
N VAL A 112 4.76 6.34 -3.10
CA VAL A 112 5.85 6.29 -4.09
C VAL A 112 6.46 4.89 -4.12
N LEU A 113 6.36 4.19 -5.25
CA LEU A 113 7.01 2.92 -5.50
C LEU A 113 8.41 3.14 -6.10
N ARG A 114 9.34 2.21 -5.84
CA ARG A 114 10.68 2.22 -6.44
C ARG A 114 10.63 1.75 -7.90
N ASN A 115 9.88 0.67 -8.15
CA ASN A 115 9.79 -0.06 -9.40
C ASN A 115 8.32 -0.30 -9.78
N ASN A 116 8.06 -0.58 -11.06
CA ASN A 116 6.72 -0.89 -11.56
C ASN A 116 6.46 -2.40 -11.50
N THR A 117 6.54 -3.03 -10.33
CA THR A 117 6.35 -4.49 -10.16
C THR A 117 5.06 -4.80 -9.39
N ILE A 118 4.44 -5.96 -9.69
CA ILE A 118 3.19 -6.39 -9.03
C ILE A 118 3.44 -6.60 -7.53
N THR A 119 4.52 -7.28 -7.15
CA THR A 119 4.90 -7.52 -5.75
C THR A 119 5.04 -6.24 -4.93
N GLN A 120 5.59 -5.17 -5.51
CA GLN A 120 5.72 -3.90 -4.80
C GLN A 120 4.37 -3.19 -4.64
N MET A 121 3.49 -3.30 -5.65
CA MET A 121 2.12 -2.80 -5.54
C MET A 121 1.33 -3.58 -4.50
N GLU A 122 1.48 -4.91 -4.46
CA GLU A 122 0.85 -5.77 -3.46
C GLU A 122 1.27 -5.35 -2.05
N ARG A 123 2.56 -5.24 -1.76
CA ARG A 123 3.02 -4.78 -0.42
C ARG A 123 2.49 -3.39 -0.08
N GLN A 124 2.48 -2.47 -1.05
CA GLN A 124 2.00 -1.12 -0.77
C GLN A 124 0.49 -1.10 -0.47
N LEU A 125 -0.30 -1.90 -1.19
CA LEU A 125 -1.71 -2.09 -0.88
C LEU A 125 -1.89 -2.79 0.47
N ALA A 126 -1.11 -3.82 0.78
CA ALA A 126 -1.13 -4.49 2.06
C ALA A 126 -0.83 -3.53 3.22
N ASN A 127 0.11 -2.61 3.06
CA ASN A 127 0.39 -1.55 4.04
C ASN A 127 -0.82 -0.62 4.23
N VAL A 128 -1.45 -0.18 3.13
CA VAL A 128 -2.65 0.68 3.17
C VAL A 128 -3.81 0.00 3.90
N PHE A 129 -3.97 -1.31 3.69
CA PHE A 129 -5.04 -2.11 4.31
C PHE A 129 -4.62 -2.82 5.61
N HIS A 130 -3.43 -2.53 6.14
CA HIS A 130 -2.86 -3.12 7.35
C HIS A 130 -2.89 -4.68 7.38
N LEU A 131 -2.63 -5.32 6.24
CA LEU A 131 -2.61 -6.78 6.10
C LEU A 131 -1.29 -7.36 6.64
N ARG A 132 -1.27 -7.72 7.93
CA ARG A 132 -0.08 -8.19 8.66
C ARG A 132 0.67 -9.33 7.95
N ASP A 133 -0.06 -10.29 7.37
CA ASP A 133 0.51 -11.46 6.67
C ASP A 133 1.37 -11.09 5.45
N TYR A 134 1.16 -9.92 4.85
CA TYR A 134 1.92 -9.40 3.71
C TYR A 134 3.02 -8.41 4.13
N ILE A 135 2.94 -7.86 5.34
CA ILE A 135 3.90 -6.89 5.90
C ILE A 135 5.08 -7.62 6.55
N GLU A 136 4.84 -8.79 7.14
CA GLU A 136 5.86 -9.61 7.82
C GLU A 136 6.68 -10.49 6.84
N GLN A 137 6.31 -10.52 5.55
CA GLN A 137 7.13 -11.17 4.53
C GLN A 137 8.35 -10.27 4.25
N PRO A 138 9.57 -10.68 4.63
CA PRO A 138 10.77 -9.96 4.25
C PRO A 138 10.78 -9.82 2.74
N GLU A 139 11.34 -8.71 2.26
CA GLU A 139 11.38 -8.50 0.84
C GLU A 139 12.12 -9.67 0.16
N GLU A 140 11.41 -10.62 -0.45
CA GLU A 140 11.94 -11.34 -1.60
C GLU A 140 12.03 -10.30 -2.72
N GLU A 141 12.99 -9.38 -2.56
CA GLU A 141 13.43 -8.51 -3.61
C GLU A 141 13.86 -9.44 -4.75
N PRO A 142 13.38 -9.27 -5.99
CA PRO A 142 14.14 -9.79 -7.10
C PRO A 142 15.54 -9.18 -6.95
N ALA A 143 16.58 -10.01 -6.87
CA ALA A 143 17.98 -9.72 -6.55
C ALA A 143 18.62 -8.54 -7.33
N THR A 144 18.06 -7.35 -7.18
CA THR A 144 18.30 -6.18 -8.00
C THR A 144 17.90 -4.94 -7.20
N VAL A 145 18.94 -4.26 -6.70
CA VAL A 145 18.98 -2.85 -6.27
C VAL A 145 18.91 -2.56 -4.75
N THR A 146 18.83 -3.57 -3.87
CA THR A 146 19.17 -3.41 -2.44
C THR A 146 19.85 -4.65 -1.85
N GLY A 147 20.88 -5.16 -2.53
CA GLY A 147 22.08 -5.48 -1.76
C GLY A 147 22.67 -4.11 -1.43
N THR A 148 22.53 -3.66 -0.19
CA THR A 148 22.96 -2.34 0.25
C THR A 148 24.41 -2.08 -0.17
N VAL A 149 24.77 -0.81 -0.40
CA VAL A 149 26.18 -0.46 -0.67
C VAL A 149 27.08 -1.06 0.41
N GLU A 150 26.62 -1.05 1.66
CA GLU A 150 27.30 -1.66 2.81
C GLU A 150 27.57 -3.15 2.62
N GLU A 151 26.56 -3.97 2.29
CA GLU A 151 26.76 -5.39 1.99
C GLU A 151 27.73 -5.62 0.83
N ALA A 152 27.65 -4.79 -0.21
CA ALA A 152 28.53 -4.92 -1.36
C ALA A 152 29.98 -4.52 -1.04
N MET A 153 30.21 -3.67 -0.03
CA MET A 153 31.55 -3.30 0.44
C MET A 153 32.08 -4.33 1.45
N LEU A 154 31.20 -4.89 2.31
CA LEU A 154 31.54 -6.01 3.20
C LEU A 154 32.00 -7.22 2.38
N GLU A 155 31.30 -7.52 1.28
CA GLU A 155 31.66 -8.59 0.34
C GLU A 155 33.06 -8.38 -0.26
N VAL A 156 33.43 -7.13 -0.56
CA VAL A 156 34.78 -6.79 -1.04
C VAL A 156 35.80 -7.02 0.06
N GLU A 157 35.54 -6.56 1.28
CA GLU A 157 36.46 -6.73 2.42
C GLU A 157 36.77 -8.21 2.66
N THR A 158 35.74 -9.05 2.73
CA THR A 158 35.92 -10.51 2.85
C THR A 158 36.71 -11.10 1.66
N ALA A 159 36.42 -10.66 0.43
CA ALA A 159 37.16 -11.13 -0.74
C ALA A 159 38.64 -10.71 -0.73
N ILE A 160 38.94 -9.49 -0.27
CA ILE A 160 40.30 -8.98 -0.10
C ILE A 160 41.06 -9.81 0.94
N GLU A 161 40.44 -10.09 2.09
CA GLU A 161 41.01 -10.93 3.14
C GLU A 161 41.38 -12.33 2.62
N GLN A 162 40.46 -13.00 1.93
CA GLN A 162 40.70 -14.33 1.36
C GLN A 162 41.89 -14.35 0.38
N VAL A 163 41.99 -13.33 -0.46
CA VAL A 163 43.06 -13.20 -1.46
C VAL A 163 44.41 -12.87 -0.80
N MET A 164 44.39 -11.98 0.19
CA MET A 164 45.58 -11.60 0.97
C MET A 164 46.12 -12.76 1.81
N ASN A 165 45.23 -13.48 2.49
CA ASN A 165 45.57 -14.67 3.29
C ASN A 165 46.04 -15.84 2.41
N GLY A 166 45.76 -15.79 1.10
CA GLY A 166 46.16 -16.82 0.15
C GLY A 166 45.25 -18.04 0.12
N GLU A 167 44.03 -17.90 0.62
CA GLU A 167 43.00 -18.93 0.53
C GLU A 167 42.58 -19.18 -0.92
N THR A 168 42.66 -18.15 -1.76
CA THR A 168 42.30 -18.22 -3.19
C THR A 168 43.06 -17.18 -4.00
N SER A 169 43.38 -17.50 -5.26
CA SER A 169 44.10 -16.61 -6.17
C SER A 169 43.22 -15.51 -6.80
N ALA A 170 41.91 -15.73 -6.88
CA ALA A 170 40.94 -14.75 -7.36
C ALA A 170 39.52 -15.00 -6.83
N VAL A 171 38.81 -13.94 -6.46
CA VAL A 171 37.44 -14.00 -5.94
C VAL A 171 36.50 -13.20 -6.84
N GLU A 172 35.37 -13.81 -7.21
CA GLU A 172 34.29 -13.18 -7.99
C GLU A 172 33.19 -12.70 -7.06
N LEU A 173 32.86 -11.41 -7.15
CA LEU A 173 31.78 -10.81 -6.37
C LEU A 173 30.42 -10.98 -7.08
N ALA A 174 29.35 -10.69 -6.35
CA ALA A 174 28.01 -10.64 -6.90
C ALA A 174 27.88 -9.56 -8.00
N PRO A 175 26.95 -9.73 -8.97
CA PRO A 175 26.60 -8.68 -9.92
C PRO A 175 26.07 -7.44 -9.20
N ARG A 176 26.65 -6.28 -9.49
CA ARG A 176 26.28 -4.99 -8.89
C ARG A 176 26.21 -3.91 -9.97
N SER A 177 25.55 -2.79 -9.68
CA SER A 177 25.47 -1.64 -10.59
C SER A 177 26.84 -0.98 -10.82
N SER A 178 26.99 -0.22 -11.90
CA SER A 178 28.23 0.48 -12.26
C SER A 178 28.81 1.35 -11.13
N TYR A 179 27.94 2.02 -10.36
CA TYR A 179 28.35 2.86 -9.23
C TYR A 179 29.00 2.04 -8.11
N ILE A 180 28.39 0.91 -7.72
CA ILE A 180 28.95 0.01 -6.69
C ILE A 180 30.26 -0.60 -7.20
N ARG A 181 30.30 -1.14 -8.43
CA ARG A 181 31.53 -1.71 -9.00
C ARG A 181 32.70 -0.73 -8.95
N ARG A 182 32.45 0.56 -9.19
CA ARG A 182 33.48 1.60 -9.04
C ARG A 182 34.01 1.72 -7.61
N LEU A 183 33.14 1.68 -6.60
CA LEU A 183 33.56 1.68 -5.19
C LEU A 183 34.35 0.41 -4.84
N GLN A 184 33.92 -0.74 -5.35
CA GLN A 184 34.60 -2.02 -5.16
C GLN A 184 36.02 -2.00 -5.76
N HIS A 185 36.16 -1.46 -6.98
CA HIS A 185 37.48 -1.24 -7.60
C HIS A 185 38.35 -0.30 -6.74
N GLN A 186 37.81 0.85 -6.31
CA GLN A 186 38.54 1.79 -5.45
C GLN A 186 39.02 1.17 -4.13
N MET A 187 38.23 0.26 -3.55
CA MET A 187 38.63 -0.47 -2.35
C MET A 187 39.73 -1.48 -2.67
N ALA A 188 39.58 -2.32 -3.71
CA ALA A 188 40.63 -3.25 -4.13
C ALA A 188 41.97 -2.55 -4.42
N ASP A 189 41.92 -1.40 -5.11
CA ASP A 189 43.09 -0.58 -5.41
C ASP A 189 43.79 -0.07 -4.14
N ARG A 190 43.03 0.29 -3.09
CA ARG A 190 43.60 0.72 -1.79
C ARG A 190 44.44 -0.38 -1.14
N TYR A 191 44.08 -1.64 -1.35
CA TYR A 191 44.81 -2.81 -0.87
C TYR A 191 45.85 -3.32 -1.88
N ASN A 192 46.14 -2.57 -2.96
CA ASN A 192 47.04 -2.96 -4.05
C ASN A 192 46.66 -4.29 -4.72
N LEU A 193 45.37 -4.62 -4.77
CA LEU A 193 44.88 -5.82 -5.44
C LEU A 193 44.42 -5.50 -6.86
N ARG A 194 44.71 -6.40 -7.80
CA ARG A 194 44.26 -6.24 -9.18
C ARG A 194 42.77 -6.55 -9.26
N SER A 195 42.01 -5.70 -9.93
CA SER A 195 40.55 -5.87 -10.08
C SER A 195 40.10 -5.73 -11.53
N GLU A 196 39.14 -6.55 -11.95
CA GLU A 196 38.60 -6.56 -13.33
C GLU A 196 37.08 -6.74 -13.32
N SER A 197 36.37 -5.98 -14.15
CA SER A 197 34.93 -6.19 -14.34
C SER A 197 34.66 -7.24 -15.42
N ARG A 198 33.85 -8.26 -15.12
CA ARG A 198 33.47 -9.36 -16.01
C ARG A 198 31.95 -9.43 -16.24
N GLY A 199 31.55 -9.84 -17.45
CA GLY A 199 30.16 -9.96 -17.89
C GLY A 199 29.54 -8.65 -18.40
N ASP A 200 28.28 -8.75 -18.85
CA ASP A 200 27.50 -7.64 -19.40
C ASP A 200 26.45 -7.13 -18.41
N ASP A 201 26.17 -5.83 -18.41
CA ASP A 201 25.10 -5.26 -17.59
C ASP A 201 23.75 -5.88 -18.00
N PRO A 202 22.88 -6.30 -17.05
CA PRO A 202 22.93 -6.04 -15.61
C PRO A 202 23.68 -7.10 -14.77
N HIS A 203 24.21 -8.17 -15.37
CA HIS A 203 24.89 -9.29 -14.68
C HIS A 203 26.40 -9.09 -14.52
N ARG A 204 26.89 -7.87 -14.77
CA ARG A 204 28.29 -7.50 -14.70
C ARG A 204 28.77 -7.39 -13.25
N ARG A 205 29.92 -7.98 -12.96
CA ARG A 205 30.49 -8.14 -11.61
C ARG A 205 31.99 -7.83 -11.59
N VAL A 206 32.54 -7.60 -10.41
CA VAL A 206 33.98 -7.37 -10.22
C VAL A 206 34.64 -8.66 -9.76
N LYS A 207 35.82 -8.95 -10.30
CA LYS A 207 36.71 -10.02 -9.90
C LYS A 207 38.00 -9.42 -9.35
N ILE A 208 38.39 -9.84 -8.15
CA ILE A 208 39.61 -9.39 -7.46
C ILE A 208 40.64 -10.50 -7.55
N TYR A 209 41.89 -10.15 -7.85
CA TYR A 209 43.00 -11.08 -8.03
C TYR A 209 44.14 -10.73 -7.08
N ARG A 210 44.86 -11.78 -6.65
CA ARG A 210 46.17 -11.62 -6.02
C ARG A 210 47.18 -11.13 -7.06
N GLN A 211 48.03 -10.17 -6.67
CA GLN A 211 49.14 -9.71 -7.50
C GLN A 211 50.19 -10.81 -7.68
#